data_AF-A0A536IG50-F1
#
_entry.id   AF-A0A536IG50-F1
#
_cell.length_a   1.000
_cell.length_b   1.000
_cell.length_c   1.000
_cell.angle_alpha   90.00
_cell.angle_beta   90.00
_cell.angle_gamma   90.00
#
_symmetry.space_group_name_H-M   'P 1'
#
loop_
_entity.id
_entity.type
_entity.pdbx_description
1 polymer ?
#
loop_
_entity_poly.entity_id
_entity_poly.type
_entity_poly.pdbx_seq_one_letter_code
_entity_poly.pdbx_strand_id
1 'polypeptide(L)' 'MSAYTAVQLVEVLIAIGLVLYGVRADAVPVTLLGAGYLIAKAVLNILAVEGGTVYRRSVIGYALGGAVVLAGLVLLHFR' A
#
# COMPACT_ATOMS: atom_id res chain seq x y z
N MET A 1 1.34 -18.71 -13.77
CA MET A 1 1.53 -17.37 -13.17
C MET A 1 3.01 -17.11 -13.00
N SER A 2 3.48 -15.89 -13.20
CA SER A 2 4.88 -15.57 -12.92
C SER A 2 5.16 -15.59 -11.42
N ALA A 3 6.38 -15.92 -11.00
CA ALA A 3 6.80 -15.85 -9.59
C ALA A 3 6.59 -14.43 -9.02
N TYR A 4 6.82 -13.41 -9.84
CA TYR A 4 6.55 -12.01 -9.50
C TYR A 4 5.08 -11.76 -9.15
N THR A 5 4.15 -12.26 -9.97
CA THR A 5 2.71 -12.14 -9.71
C THR A 5 2.30 -12.84 -8.42
N ALA A 6 2.86 -14.03 -8.15
CA ALA A 6 2.56 -14.75 -6.90
C ALA A 6 3.01 -13.96 -5.67
N VAL A 7 4.20 -13.37 -5.70
CA VAL A 7 4.71 -12.50 -4.61
C VAL A 7 3.81 -11.29 -4.43
N GLN A 8 3.41 -10.62 -5.52
CA GLN A 8 2.50 -9.47 -5.43
C GLN A 8 1.16 -9.82 -4.76
N LEU A 9 0.60 -10.99 -5.07
CA LEU A 9 -0.67 -11.42 -4.46
C LEU A 9 -0.50 -11.69 -2.97
N VAL A 10 0.60 -12.32 -2.55
CA VAL A 10 0.89 -12.54 -1.12
C VAL A 10 1.04 -11.20 -0.39
N GLU A 11 1.77 -10.26 -0.97
CA GLU A 11 1.92 -8.90 -0.43
C GLU A 11 0.58 -8.17 -0.29
N VAL A 12 -0.31 -8.29 -1.29
CA VAL A 12 -1.67 -7.73 -1.23
C VAL A 12 -2.49 -8.38 -0.11
N LEU A 13 -2.43 -9.71 0.04
CA LEU A 13 -3.13 -10.43 1.11
C LEU A 13 -2.64 -10.00 2.49
N ILE A 14 -1.34 -9.82 2.68
CA ILE A 14 -0.76 -9.30 3.94
C ILE A 14 -1.30 -7.89 4.23
N ALA A 15 -1.32 -7.01 3.22
CA ALA A 15 -1.79 -5.64 3.40
C ALA A 15 -3.30 -5.57 3.71
N ILE A 16 -4.12 -6.42 3.07
CA ILE A 16 -5.53 -6.59 3.45
C ILE A 16 -5.64 -7.07 4.90
N GLY A 17 -4.81 -8.04 5.30
CA GLY A 17 -4.73 -8.51 6.68
C GLY A 17 -4.45 -7.39 7.68
N LEU A 18 -3.51 -6.47 7.36
CA LEU A 18 -3.24 -5.28 8.19
C LEU A 18 -4.44 -4.34 8.28
N VAL A 19 -5.14 -4.10 7.18
CA VAL A 19 -6.36 -3.26 7.18
C VAL A 19 -7.43 -3.90 8.09
N LEU A 20 -7.73 -5.18 7.88
CA LEU A 20 -8.77 -5.88 8.65
C LEU A 20 -8.41 -5.99 10.13
N TYR A 21 -7.15 -6.32 10.44
CA TYR A 21 -6.66 -6.37 11.81
C TYR A 21 -6.71 -5.00 12.48
N GLY A 22 -6.23 -3.95 11.79
CA GLY A 22 -6.24 -2.59 12.32
C GLY A 22 -7.66 -2.10 12.60
N VAL A 23 -8.61 -2.38 11.71
CA VAL A 23 -10.04 -2.07 11.92
C VAL A 23 -10.58 -2.84 13.12
N ARG A 24 -10.30 -4.14 13.21
CA ARG A 24 -10.79 -4.98 14.32
C ARG A 24 -10.18 -4.58 15.67
N ALA A 25 -8.95 -4.10 15.70
CA ALA A 25 -8.23 -3.74 16.91
C ALA A 25 -8.34 -2.25 17.28
N ASP A 26 -9.17 -1.47 16.57
CA ASP A 26 -9.25 -0.01 16.67
C ASP A 26 -7.88 0.69 16.54
N ALA A 27 -6.95 0.06 15.83
CA ALA A 27 -5.57 0.50 15.65
C ALA A 27 -5.44 1.28 14.33
N VAL A 28 -5.92 2.53 14.34
CA VAL A 28 -5.94 3.41 13.15
C VAL A 28 -4.58 3.48 12.40
N PRO A 29 -3.40 3.59 13.07
CA PRO A 29 -2.13 3.59 12.37
C PRO A 29 -1.86 2.31 11.55
N VAL A 30 -2.31 1.15 12.04
CA VAL A 30 -2.14 -0.14 11.36
C VAL A 30 -3.07 -0.23 10.15
N THR A 31 -4.31 0.24 10.29
CA THR A 31 -5.25 0.36 9.17
C THR A 31 -4.68 1.26 8.07
N LEU A 32 -4.14 2.43 8.45
CA LEU A 32 -3.52 3.37 7.51
C LEU A 32 -2.32 2.73 6.80
N LEU A 33 -1.45 2.02 7.52
CA LEU A 33 -0.31 1.33 6.93
C LEU A 33 -0.73 0.30 5.87
N GLY A 34 -1.71 -0.54 6.20
CA GLY A 34 -2.26 -1.51 5.26
C GLY A 34 -2.88 -0.85 4.03
N ALA A 35 -3.70 0.19 4.22
CA ALA A 35 -4.33 0.93 3.14
C ALA A 35 -3.30 1.63 2.23
N GLY A 36 -2.30 2.28 2.81
CA GLY A 36 -1.22 2.92 2.07
C GLY A 36 -0.40 1.95 1.23
N TYR A 37 -0.15 0.74 1.76
CA TYR A 37 0.53 -0.30 1.00
C TYR A 37 -0.31 -0.80 -0.19
N LEU A 38 -1.63 -0.96 -0.01
CA LEU A 38 -2.53 -1.32 -1.11
C LEU A 38 -2.56 -0.24 -2.20
N ILE A 39 -2.56 1.04 -1.81
CA ILE A 39 -2.44 2.16 -2.75
C ILE A 39 -1.11 2.07 -3.52
N ALA A 40 0.01 1.81 -2.83
CA ALA A 40 1.30 1.65 -3.48
C ALA A 40 1.29 0.53 -4.53
N LYS A 41 0.69 -0.62 -4.20
CA LYS A 41 0.54 -1.75 -5.15
C LYS A 41 -0.38 -1.42 -6.32
N ALA A 42 -1.48 -0.72 -6.06
CA ALA A 42 -2.39 -0.26 -7.10
C ALA A 42 -1.66 0.66 -8.10
N VAL A 43 -0.94 1.67 -7.61
CA VAL A 43 -0.15 2.59 -8.45
C VAL A 43 0.89 1.84 -9.26
N LEU A 44 1.63 0.91 -8.64
CA LEU A 44 2.66 0.13 -9.34
C LEU A 44 2.07 -0.66 -10.52
N ASN A 45 0.88 -1.24 -10.34
CA ASN A 45 0.16 -1.99 -11.37
C ASN A 45 -0.46 -1.08 -12.44
N ILE A 46 -0.97 0.10 -12.08
CA ILE A 46 -1.45 1.09 -13.06
C ILE A 46 -0.30 1.51 -13.98
N LEU A 47 0.85 1.88 -13.39
CA LEU A 47 2.03 2.30 -14.14
C LEU A 47 2.69 1.16 -14.93
N ALA A 48 2.30 -0.10 -14.70
CA ALA A 48 2.81 -1.22 -15.48
C ALA A 48 2.44 -1.12 -16.96
N VAL A 49 1.28 -0.54 -17.28
CA VAL A 49 0.80 -0.36 -18.65
C VAL A 49 1.63 0.69 -19.40
N GLU A 50 2.15 1.70 -18.69
CA GLU A 50 3.06 2.72 -19.25
C GLU A 50 4.48 2.19 -19.51
N GLY A 51 4.78 0.97 -19.04
CA GLY A 51 6.10 0.36 -19.16
C GLY A 51 7.15 0.91 -18.18
N GLY A 52 8.42 0.68 -18.49
CA GLY A 52 9.55 1.05 -17.65
C GLY A 52 9.90 0.05 -16.54
N THR A 53 10.92 0.39 -15.77
CA THR A 53 11.50 -0.52 -14.77
C THR A 53 10.54 -0.74 -13.59
N VAL A 54 10.62 -1.92 -12.97
CA VAL A 54 9.91 -2.20 -11.71
C VAL A 54 10.34 -1.20 -10.64
N TYR A 55 11.63 -0.84 -10.60
CA TYR A 55 12.18 0.13 -9.65
C TYR A 55 11.47 1.49 -9.72
N ARG A 56 11.37 2.10 -10.92
CA ARG A 56 10.70 3.40 -11.10
C ARG A 56 9.26 3.37 -10.56
N ARG A 57 8.51 2.34 -10.93
CA ARG A 57 7.11 2.18 -10.54
C ARG A 57 6.96 1.93 -9.04
N SER A 58 7.87 1.18 -8.44
CA SER A 58 7.95 0.99 -6.99
C SER A 58 8.20 2.30 -6.25
N VAL A 59 9.14 3.13 -6.71
CA VAL A 59 9.43 4.42 -6.06
C VAL A 59 8.19 5.30 -6.08
N ILE A 60 7.52 5.44 -7.23
CA ILE A 60 6.31 6.27 -7.34
C ILE A 60 5.18 5.69 -6.48
N GLY A 61 4.95 4.38 -6.55
CA GLY A 61 3.91 3.70 -5.78
C GLY A 61 4.10 3.88 -4.27
N TYR A 62 5.30 3.59 -3.75
CA TYR A 62 5.56 3.73 -2.32
C TYR A 62 5.62 5.19 -1.87
N ALA A 63 6.04 6.13 -2.71
CA ALA A 63 5.98 7.56 -2.40
C ALA A 63 4.52 8.02 -2.23
N LEU A 64 3.63 7.66 -3.15
CA LEU A 64 2.21 8.01 -3.07
C LEU A 64 1.51 7.30 -1.91
N GLY A 65 1.75 6.00 -1.73
CA GLY A 65 1.22 5.25 -0.60
C GLY A 65 1.68 5.83 0.75
N GLY A 66 2.98 6.14 0.87
CA GLY A 66 3.56 6.78 2.06
C GLY A 66 2.98 8.17 2.33
N ALA A 67 2.79 8.99 1.29
CA ALA A 67 2.15 10.30 1.44
C ALA A 67 0.73 10.20 2.01
N VAL A 68 -0.05 9.20 1.57
CA VAL A 68 -1.40 8.95 2.12
C VAL A 68 -1.34 8.50 3.59
N VAL A 69 -0.40 7.62 3.95
CA VAL A 69 -0.21 7.21 5.36
C VAL A 69 0.13 8.41 6.22
N LEU A 70 1.10 9.23 5.79
CA LEU A 70 1.53 10.42 6.53
C LEU A 70 0.38 11.42 6.69
N ALA A 71 -0.37 11.69 5.61
CA ALA A 71 -1.55 12.56 5.69
C ALA A 71 -2.59 12.02 6.69
N GLY A 72 -2.87 10.70 6.66
CA GLY A 72 -3.77 10.06 7.62
C GLY A 72 -3.28 10.16 9.07
N LEU A 73 -1.99 9.97 9.31
CA LEU A 73 -1.39 10.10 10.64
C LEU A 73 -1.43 11.54 11.16
N VAL A 74 -1.21 12.53 10.28
CA VAL A 74 -1.35 13.95 10.62
C VAL A 74 -2.79 14.26 11.03
N LEU A 75 -3.78 13.80 10.26
CA LEU A 75 -5.19 13.97 10.61
C LEU A 75 -5.56 13.28 11.93
N LEU A 76 -4.97 12.11 12.21
CA LEU A 76 -5.15 11.40 13.47
C LEU A 76 -4.57 12.16 14.66
N HIS A 77 -3.43 12.84 14.48
CA HIS A 77 -2.79 13.62 15.54
C HIS A 77 -3.62 14.84 15.98
N PHE A 78 -4.38 15.44 15.05
CA PHE A 78 -5.24 16.60 15.32
C PHE A 78 -6.67 16.24 15.74
N ARG A 79 -6.99 14.95 15.87
CA ARG A 79 -8.29 14.46 16.34
C ARG A 79 -8.33 14.40 17.86
#